data_AF-A0AAU3NLA4-F1
#
_entry.id   AF-A0AAU3NLA4-F1
#
_cell.length_a   1.000
_cell.length_b   1.000
_cell.length_c   1.000
_cell.angle_alpha   90.00
_cell.angle_beta   90.00
_cell.angle_gamma   90.00
#
_symmetry.space_group_name_H-M   'P 1'
#
loop_
_entity.id
_entity.type
_entity.pdbx_description
1 polymer ?
#
loop_
_entity_poly.entity_id
_entity_poly.type
_entity_poly.pdbx_seq_one_letter_code
_entity_poly.pdbx_strand_id
1 'polypeptide(L)' 'MDKRSLTQLSQRFRDAEARTEILRQELAAAIRQAAADDVPQKDICEATGYTRQQVRRIVLAGEETAANEA' A
#
# COMPACT_ATOMS: atom_id res chain seq x y z
N MET A 1 24.29 10.32 -22.39
CA MET A 1 24.16 9.50 -21.16
C MET A 1 25.16 8.37 -21.26
N ASP A 2 26.00 8.14 -20.25
CA ASP A 2 27.06 7.13 -20.26
C ASP A 2 26.66 5.89 -19.43
N LYS A 3 27.44 4.80 -19.55
CA LYS A 3 27.18 3.54 -18.85
C LYS A 3 27.08 3.73 -17.33
N ARG A 4 27.93 4.58 -16.76
CA ARG A 4 27.95 4.85 -15.31
C ARG A 4 26.65 5.52 -14.85
N SER A 5 26.19 6.55 -15.57
CA SER A 5 24.92 7.22 -15.25
C SER A 5 23.73 6.28 -15.38
N LEU A 6 23.73 5.39 -16.39
CA LEU A 6 22.68 4.39 -16.56
C LEU A 6 22.64 3.37 -15.41
N THR A 7 23.80 2.87 -14.98
CA THR A 7 23.89 1.96 -13.83
C THR A 7 23.38 2.60 -12.54
N GLN A 8 23.73 3.87 -12.29
CA GLN A 8 23.25 4.61 -11.12
C GLN A 8 21.74 4.82 -11.14
N LEU A 9 21.17 5.18 -12.30
CA LEU A 9 19.73 5.35 -12.43
C LEU A 9 18.98 4.02 -12.23
N SER A 10 19.50 2.92 -12.80
CA SER A 10 18.92 1.59 -12.62
C SER A 10 18.92 1.14 -11.17
N GLN A 11 20.01 1.40 -10.43
CA GLN A 11 20.07 1.07 -9.01
C GLN A 11 19.04 1.88 -8.20
N ARG A 12 18.99 3.20 -8.41
CA ARG A 12 18.03 4.08 -7.72
C ARG A 12 16.58 3.67 -7.99
N PHE A 13 16.29 3.22 -9.22
CA PHE A 13 14.97 2.72 -9.58
C PHE A 13 14.62 1.47 -8.78
N ARG A 14 15.51 0.46 -8.73
CA ARG A 14 15.29 -0.77 -7.95
C ARG A 14 15.15 -0.48 -6.46
N ASP A 15 15.95 0.43 -5.92
CA ASP A 15 15.85 0.84 -4.51
C ASP A 15 14.52 1.55 -4.21
N ALA A 16 13.96 2.27 -5.18
CA ALA A 16 12.66 2.91 -5.05
C ALA A 16 11.53 1.89 -5.16
N GLU A 17 11.64 0.90 -6.06
CA GLU A 17 10.69 -0.22 -6.16
C GLU A 17 10.61 -1.01 -4.85
N ALA A 18 11.76 -1.40 -4.29
CA ALA A 18 11.82 -2.13 -3.03
C ALA A 18 11.16 -1.36 -1.87
N ARG A 19 11.43 -0.05 -1.78
CA ARG A 19 10.80 0.83 -0.78
C ARG A 19 9.30 0.99 -1.01
N THR A 20 8.88 1.12 -2.27
CA THR A 20 7.46 1.24 -2.62
C THR A 20 6.69 -0.01 -2.26
N GLU A 21 7.29 -1.20 -2.41
CA GLU A 21 6.66 -2.46 -2.03
C GLU A 21 6.40 -2.52 -0.51
N ILE A 22 7.38 -2.14 0.31
CA ILE A 22 7.22 -2.07 1.76
C ILE A 22 6.11 -1.07 2.13
N LEU A 23 6.18 0.15 1.58
CA LEU A 23 5.19 1.19 1.85
C LEU A 23 3.77 0.80 1.42
N ARG A 24 3.62 0.00 0.36
CA ARG A 24 2.32 -0.52 -0.08
C ARG A 24 1.69 -1.43 0.98
N GLN A 25 2.50 -2.28 1.61
CA GLN A 25 2.03 -3.19 2.66
C GLN A 25 1.68 -2.42 3.94
N GLU A 26 2.51 -1.44 4.32
CA GLU A 26 2.25 -0.54 5.45
C GLU A 26 0.97 0.28 5.24
N LEU A 27 0.78 0.85 4.05
CA LEU A 27 -0.43 1.60 3.71
C LEU A 27 -1.67 0.70 3.77
N ALA A 28 -1.57 -0.53 3.26
CA ALA A 28 -2.68 -1.48 3.34
C ALA A 28 -3.04 -1.83 4.79
N ALA A 29 -2.05 -1.99 5.67
CA ALA A 29 -2.28 -2.19 7.10
C ALA A 29 -2.94 -0.97 7.76
N ALA A 30 -2.46 0.24 7.45
CA ALA A 30 -3.04 1.49 7.96
C ALA A 30 -4.50 1.69 7.50
N ILE A 31 -4.83 1.35 6.25
CA ILE A 31 -6.21 1.38 5.73
C ILE A 31 -7.11 0.43 6.52
N ARG A 32 -6.64 -0.79 6.82
CA ARG A 32 -7.40 -1.75 7.63
C ARG A 32 -7.63 -1.26 9.04
N GLN A 33 -6.60 -0.72 9.68
CA GLN A 33 -6.71 -0.17 11.02
C GLN A 33 -7.71 1.00 11.06
N ALA A 34 -7.62 1.93 10.11
CA ALA A 34 -8.58 3.04 10.03
C ALA A 34 -10.02 2.56 9.85
N ALA A 35 -10.23 1.52 9.03
CA ALA A 35 -11.56 0.92 8.88
C ALA A 35 -12.06 0.25 10.17
N ALA A 36 -11.17 -0.41 10.93
CA ALA A 36 -11.50 -1.00 12.23
C ALA A 36 -11.78 0.07 13.31
N ASP A 37 -11.19 1.25 13.18
CA ASP A 37 -11.41 2.41 14.04
C ASP A 37 -12.63 3.26 13.60
N ASP A 38 -13.53 2.69 12.78
CA ASP A 38 -14.74 3.33 12.25
C ASP A 38 -14.49 4.63 11.47
N VAL A 39 -13.29 4.85 10.92
CA VAL A 39 -13.02 5.98 10.03
C VAL A 39 -13.87 5.85 8.78
N PRO A 40 -14.67 6.87 8.41
CA PRO A 40 -15.54 6.78 7.24
C PRO A 40 -14.76 6.43 5.97
N GLN A 41 -15.26 5.47 5.19
CA GLN A 41 -14.59 5.04 3.95
C GLN A 41 -14.34 6.20 2.98
N LYS A 42 -15.20 7.23 2.98
CA LYS A 42 -15.01 8.45 2.19
C LYS A 42 -13.68 9.14 2.56
N ASP A 43 -13.41 9.31 3.85
CA ASP A 43 -12.24 10.00 4.36
C ASP A 43 -10.96 9.18 4.10
N ILE A 44 -11.06 7.85 4.19
CA ILE A 44 -9.97 6.94 3.79
C ILE A 44 -9.66 7.11 2.28
N CYS A 45 -10.67 7.19 1.41
CA CYS A 45 -10.47 7.41 -0.02
C CYS A 45 -9.81 8.77 -0.29
N GLU A 46 -10.26 9.83 0.39
CA GLU A 46 -9.69 11.17 0.25
C GLU A 46 -8.23 11.24 0.71
N ALA A 47 -7.89 10.61 1.83
CA ALA A 47 -6.53 10.61 2.38
C ALA A 47 -5.54 9.78 1.56
N THR A 48 -6.00 8.68 0.96
CA THR A 48 -5.13 7.72 0.25
C THR A 48 -5.10 7.91 -1.27
N GLY A 49 -6.08 8.63 -1.83
CA GLY A 49 -6.31 8.73 -3.26
C GLY A 49 -6.84 7.44 -3.90
N TYR A 50 -7.18 6.42 -3.10
CA TYR A 50 -7.74 5.17 -3.61
C TYR A 50 -9.24 5.29 -3.87
N THR A 51 -9.70 4.50 -4.83
CA THR A 51 -11.13 4.33 -5.07
C THR A 51 -11.77 3.52 -3.94
N ARG A 52 -13.09 3.71 -3.72
CA ARG A 52 -13.86 2.92 -2.75
C ARG A 52 -13.72 1.41 -2.97
N GLN A 53 -13.65 0.97 -4.22
CA GLN A 53 -13.46 -0.45 -4.56
C GLN A 53 -12.09 -0.96 -4.10
N GLN A 54 -11.02 -0.18 -4.30
CA GLN A 54 -9.68 -0.55 -3.83
C GLN A 54 -9.64 -0.63 -2.31
N VAL A 55 -10.17 0.38 -1.61
CA VAL A 55 -10.25 0.38 -0.14
C VAL A 55 -11.01 -0.85 0.36
N ARG A 56 -12.19 -1.14 -0.21
CA ARG A 56 -12.98 -2.32 0.17
C ARG A 56 -12.20 -3.62 -0.03
N ARG A 57 -11.48 -3.79 -1.14
CA ARG A 57 -10.66 -4.99 -1.39
C ARG A 57 -9.54 -5.15 -0.36
N ILE A 58 -8.88 -4.06 0.03
CA ILE A 58 -7.80 -4.07 1.02
C ILE A 58 -8.32 -4.46 2.41
N VAL A 59 -9.51 -3.96 2.79
CA VAL A 59 -10.15 -4.31 4.06
C VAL A 59 -10.50 -5.80 4.10
N LEU A 60 -11.23 -6.29 3.10
CA LEU A 60 -11.66 -7.70 3.03
C LEU A 60 -10.48 -8.69 3.02
N ALA A 61 -9.40 -8.38 2.29
CA ALA A 61 -8.22 -9.25 2.24
C ALA A 61 -7.54 -9.43 3.62
N GLY A 62 -7.66 -8.44 4.51
CA GLY A 62 -7.17 -8.56 5.88
C GLY A 62 -8.04 -9.43 6.76
N GLU A 63 -9.36 -9.35 6.60
CA GLU A 63 -10.33 -10.17 7.33
C GLU A 63 -10.16 -11.66 6.99
N GLU A 64 -9.93 -11.99 5.72
CA GLU A 64 -9.65 -13.37 5.28
C GLU A 64 -8.36 -13.93 5.87
N THR A 65 -7.33 -13.08 6.05
CA THR A 65 -6.06 -13.50 6.66
C THR A 65 -6.26 -13.79 8.15
N ALA A 66 -6.93 -12.88 8.87
CA ALA A 66 -7.19 -13.06 10.31
C ALA A 66 -8.09 -14.27 10.60
N ALA A 67 -9.06 -14.57 9.73
CA ALA A 67 -9.95 -15.72 9.88
C ALA A 67 -9.26 -17.07 9.65
N ASN A 68 -8.15 -17.11 8.89
CA ASN A 68 -7.40 -18.34 8.64
C ASN A 68 -6.33 -18.64 9.72
N GLU A 69 -5.97 -17.66 10.54
CA GLU A 69 -4.97 -17.79 11.62
C GLU A 69 -5.59 -18.07 13.00
N ALA A 70 -6.92 -17.96 13.13
CA ALA A 70 -7.70 -18.20 14.35
C ALA A 70 -8.29 -19.61 14.40
#